data_AF-A0A1Z1M1J7-F1
#
_entry.id   AF-A0A1Z1M1J7-F1
#
_cell.length_a   1.000
_cell.length_b   1.000
_cell.length_c   1.000
_cell.angle_alpha   90.00
_cell.angle_beta   90.00
_cell.angle_gamma   90.00
#
_symmetry.space_group_name_H-M   'P 1'
#
loop_
_entity.id
_entity.type
_entity.pdbx_description
1 polymer ?
#
loop_
_entity_poly.entity_id
_entity_poly.type
_entity_poly.pdbx_seq_one_letter_code
_entity_poly.pdbx_strand_id
1 'polypeptide(L)' 'MAVPKKRTSKSKSRKAHWKRKAFFMSQKSLSLAKSVLTGKANSFIYLNTENIKS' A
#
# COMPACT_ATOMS: atom_id res chain seq x y z
N MET A 1 21.14 11.69 -26.62
CA MET A 1 20.11 10.96 -25.85
C MET A 1 19.07 10.40 -26.81
N ALA A 2 18.58 9.18 -26.60
CA ALA A 2 17.55 8.61 -27.46
C ALA A 2 16.19 9.28 -27.18
N VAL A 3 15.47 9.68 -28.24
CA VAL A 3 14.14 10.28 -28.15
C VAL A 3 13.10 9.38 -28.83
N PRO A 4 11.89 9.25 -28.27
CA PRO A 4 10.86 8.42 -28.87
C PRO A 4 10.34 9.08 -30.15
N LYS A 5 10.40 8.35 -31.28
CA LYS A 5 9.91 8.86 -32.56
C LYS A 5 8.39 9.04 -32.60
N LYS A 6 7.64 8.23 -31.83
CA LYS A 6 6.17 8.19 -31.79
C LYS A 6 5.67 7.98 -30.37
N ARG A 7 4.47 8.48 -30.08
CA ARG A 7 3.81 8.28 -28.79
C ARG A 7 3.37 6.83 -28.61
N THR A 8 3.43 6.34 -27.38
CA THR A 8 2.84 5.05 -26.99
C THR A 8 1.31 5.12 -27.06
N SER A 9 0.66 4.10 -27.61
CA SER A 9 -0.81 4.01 -27.64
C SER A 9 -1.39 3.84 -26.23
N LYS A 10 -2.67 4.17 -26.05
CA LYS A 10 -3.37 4.01 -24.76
C LYS A 10 -3.31 2.56 -24.26
N SER A 11 -3.50 1.58 -25.13
CA SER A 11 -3.41 0.15 -24.80
C SER A 11 -2.03 -0.28 -24.30
N LYS A 12 -0.96 0.38 -24.77
CA LYS A 12 0.44 0.07 -24.39
C LYS A 12 0.98 0.94 -23.25
N SER A 13 0.18 1.84 -22.68
CA SER A 13 0.59 2.81 -21.64
C SER A 13 1.00 2.20 -20.29
N ARG A 14 0.89 0.86 -20.12
CA ARG A 14 1.28 0.07 -18.91
C ARG A 14 0.67 0.56 -17.58
N LYS A 15 -0.28 1.49 -17.60
CA LYS A 15 -0.94 2.08 -16.42
C LYS A 15 -1.65 1.04 -15.55
N ALA A 16 -2.17 -0.02 -16.17
CA ALA A 16 -2.81 -1.14 -15.47
C ALA A 16 -1.85 -1.86 -14.49
N HIS A 17 -0.56 -1.94 -14.81
CA HIS A 17 0.43 -2.57 -13.95
C HIS A 17 0.62 -1.80 -12.63
N TRP A 18 0.64 -0.47 -12.70
CA TRP A 18 0.67 0.40 -11.52
C TRP A 18 -0.57 0.22 -10.65
N LYS A 19 -1.76 0.19 -11.27
CA LYS A 19 -3.02 -0.04 -10.55
C LYS A 19 -3.06 -1.41 -9.88
N ARG A 20 -2.53 -2.45 -10.54
CA ARG A 20 -2.47 -3.81 -9.97
C ARG A 20 -1.58 -3.89 -8.73
N LYS A 21 -0.43 -3.19 -8.71
CA LYS A 21 0.39 -3.08 -7.50
C LYS A 21 -0.36 -2.43 -6.34
N ALA A 22 -1.06 -1.32 -6.63
CA ALA A 22 -1.86 -0.62 -5.62
C ALA A 22 -2.97 -1.50 -5.03
N PHE A 23 -3.64 -2.30 -5.88
CA PHE A 23 -4.67 -3.26 -5.45
C PHE A 23 -4.16 -4.28 -4.41
N PHE A 24 -2.97 -4.85 -4.62
CA PHE A 24 -2.42 -5.80 -3.64
C PHE A 24 -2.01 -5.12 -2.33
N MET A 25 -1.51 -3.89 -2.40
CA MET A 25 -1.16 -3.13 -1.20
C MET A 25 -2.40 -2.71 -0.41
N SER A 26 -3.50 -2.36 -1.07
CA SER A 26 -4.74 -2.00 -0.37
C SER A 26 -5.33 -3.18 0.40
N GLN A 27 -5.28 -4.40 -0.16
CA GLN A 27 -5.73 -5.61 0.53
C GLN A 27 -4.93 -5.88 1.80
N LYS A 28 -3.59 -5.80 1.71
CA LYS A 28 -2.70 -5.98 2.87
C LYS A 28 -2.95 -4.89 3.93
N SER A 29 -3.04 -3.64 3.51
CA SER A 29 -3.31 -2.51 4.41
C SER A 29 -4.65 -2.64 5.13
N LEU A 30 -5.70 -3.10 4.45
CA LEU A 30 -7.02 -3.29 5.05
C LEU A 30 -7.00 -4.40 6.09
N SER A 31 -6.39 -5.55 5.77
CA SER A 31 -6.22 -6.65 6.71
C SER A 31 -5.44 -6.23 7.95
N LEU A 32 -4.35 -5.48 7.75
CA LEU A 32 -3.55 -4.93 8.83
C LEU A 32 -4.38 -3.98 9.71
N ALA A 33 -5.06 -3.00 9.12
CA ALA A 33 -5.88 -2.03 9.85
C ALA A 33 -6.94 -2.71 10.73
N LYS A 34 -7.62 -3.74 10.20
CA LYS A 34 -8.57 -4.54 10.98
C LYS A 34 -7.90 -5.22 12.17
N SER A 35 -6.72 -5.81 11.98
CA SER A 35 -5.96 -6.43 13.07
C SER A 35 -5.59 -5.41 14.16
N VAL A 36 -5.13 -4.23 13.77
CA VAL A 36 -4.79 -3.14 14.71
C VAL A 36 -6.00 -2.73 15.54
N LEU A 37 -7.14 -2.50 14.90
CA LEU A 37 -8.36 -2.03 15.57
C LEU A 37 -8.89 -3.00 16.64
N THR A 38 -8.60 -4.30 16.53
CA THR A 38 -9.03 -5.27 17.55
C THR A 38 -8.24 -5.22 18.86
N GLY A 39 -7.06 -4.59 18.89
CA GLY A 39 -6.22 -4.49 20.09
C GLY A 39 -5.63 -5.81 20.59
N LYS A 40 -5.87 -6.93 19.91
CA LYS A 40 -5.40 -8.28 20.29
C LYS A 40 -4.07 -8.67 19.65
N ALA A 41 -3.52 -7.83 18.77
CA ALA A 41 -2.31 -8.14 18.02
C ALA A 41 -1.07 -7.86 18.89
N ASN A 42 -0.37 -8.92 19.29
CA ASN A 42 0.86 -8.83 20.11
C ASN A 42 2.14 -8.63 19.28
N SER A 43 2.04 -8.61 17.94
CA SER A 43 3.19 -8.58 17.03
C SER A 43 3.66 -7.18 16.64
N PHE A 44 2.88 -6.13 16.92
CA PHE A 44 3.18 -4.76 16.52
C PHE A 44 3.15 -3.85 17.75
N ILE A 45 4.17 -3.00 17.90
CA ILE A 45 4.25 -2.01 18.98
C ILE A 45 3.66 -0.71 18.46
N TYR A 46 2.66 -0.17 19.16
CA TYR A 46 2.09 1.15 18.88
C TYR A 46 2.39 2.07 20.06
N LEU A 47 2.80 3.30 19.77
CA LEU A 47 2.90 4.36 20.77
C LEU A 47 1.48 4.78 21.17
N ASN A 48 0.86 4.03 22.06
CA ASN A 48 -0.42 4.39 22.63
C ASN A 48 -0.19 5.31 23.85
N THR A 49 -1.11 6.22 24.12
CA THR A 49 -1.01 7.16 25.27
C THR A 49 -0.91 6.45 26.62
N GLU A 50 -1.36 5.19 26.69
CA GLU A 50 -1.20 4.32 27.86
C GLU A 50 0.22 3.72 28.00
N ASN A 51 0.92 3.45 26.89
CA ASN A 51 2.30 2.93 26.92
C ASN A 51 3.35 4.02 27.23
N ILE A 52 2.99 5.30 27.13
CA ILE A 52 3.89 6.44 27.41
C ILE A 52 3.91 6.79 28.91
N LYS A 53 2.94 6.27 29.68
CA LYS A 53 2.79 6.55 31.11
C LYS A 53 3.43 5.49 32.04
N SER A 54 4.01 4.43 31.49
CA SER A 54 4.74 3.40 32.26
C SER A 54 6.21 3.75 32.43
#